data_AF-A0A6N7G0J5-F1
#
_entry.id   AF-A0A6N7G0J5-F1
#
_cell.length_a   1.000
_cell.length_b   1.000
_cell.length_c   1.000
_cell.angle_alpha   90.00
_cell.angle_beta   90.00
_cell.angle_gamma   90.00
#
_symmetry.space_group_name_H-M   'P 1'
#
loop_
_entity.id
_entity.type
_entity.pdbx_description
1 polymer ?
#
loop_
_entity_poly.entity_id
_entity_poly.type
_entity_poly.pdbx_seq_one_letter_code
_entity_poly.pdbx_strand_id
1 'polypeptide(L)'
;MDQAWAGLGHTIRTGEPGYALVHGQGFWDHLGADAGLAASFDAYMQRGTEQWAPAAAALPIWPQHGSVADVGGGIGLLLAAVLDQHAGLRGILVELAGTAERGQELLADRGLGDRAEVLVGSFFDALPAGADVYVLSHILHDWPDEDALRILR
;
A
#
# COMPACT_ATOMS: atom_id res chain seq x y z
N MET A 1 17.45 6.52 2.14
CA MET A 1 17.21 5.11 2.51
C MET A 1 18.51 4.33 2.67
N ASP A 2 19.53 4.56 1.83
CA ASP A 2 20.79 3.79 1.82
C ASP A 2 21.53 3.71 3.16
N GLN A 3 21.41 4.73 4.02
CA GLN A 3 22.05 4.75 5.33
C GLN A 3 21.54 3.65 6.28
N ALA A 4 20.32 3.13 6.08
CA ALA A 4 19.77 2.05 6.90
C ALA A 4 20.63 0.77 6.83
N TRP A 5 21.38 0.58 5.73
CA TRP A 5 22.32 -0.54 5.58
C TRP A 5 23.49 -0.51 6.58
N ALA A 6 23.78 0.65 7.19
CA ALA A 6 24.73 0.72 8.30
C ALA A 6 24.27 -0.13 9.51
N GLY A 7 22.96 -0.36 9.64
CA GLY A 7 22.35 -1.24 10.65
C GLY A 7 22.40 -2.74 10.31
N LEU A 8 22.88 -3.14 9.12
CA LEU A 8 22.83 -4.54 8.66
C LEU A 8 23.48 -5.52 9.66
N GLY A 9 24.60 -5.12 10.26
CA GLY A 9 25.29 -5.95 11.25
C GLY A 9 24.45 -6.21 12.52
N HIS A 10 23.54 -5.30 12.88
CA HIS A 10 22.59 -5.52 13.97
C HIS A 10 21.53 -6.54 13.55
N THR A 11 20.93 -6.35 12.38
CA THR A 11 19.91 -7.25 11.83
C THR A 11 20.41 -8.69 11.69
N ILE A 12 21.61 -8.90 11.15
CA ILE A 12 22.18 -10.25 11.03
C ILE A 12 22.35 -10.95 12.38
N ARG A 13 22.67 -10.21 13.45
CA ARG A 13 22.95 -10.80 14.77
C ARG A 13 21.71 -11.05 15.62
N THR A 14 20.64 -10.31 15.35
CA THR A 14 19.47 -10.25 16.25
C THR A 14 18.18 -10.68 15.57
N GLY A 15 18.10 -10.59 14.24
CA GLY A 15 16.85 -10.71 13.48
C GLY A 15 16.04 -9.41 13.42
N GLU A 16 16.44 -8.36 14.16
CA GLU A 16 15.66 -7.12 14.30
C GLU A 16 16.00 -6.06 13.23
N PRO A 17 15.05 -5.18 12.83
CA PRO A 17 15.30 -4.14 11.85
C PRO A 17 16.38 -3.14 12.28
N GLY A 18 17.43 -3.00 11.45
CA GLY A 18 18.53 -2.05 11.71
C GLY A 18 18.16 -0.58 11.49
N TYR A 19 16.99 -0.28 10.91
CA TYR A 19 16.58 1.09 10.59
C TYR A 19 16.50 1.98 11.83
N ALA A 20 15.86 1.50 12.89
CA ALA A 20 15.69 2.26 14.13
C ALA A 20 17.01 2.55 14.84
N LEU A 21 17.99 1.66 14.72
CA LEU A 21 19.34 1.89 15.24
C LEU A 21 20.04 3.07 14.54
N VAL A 22 19.80 3.25 13.24
CA VAL A 22 20.43 4.29 12.42
C VAL A 22 19.68 5.63 12.53
N HIS A 23 18.35 5.59 12.53
CA HIS A 23 17.51 6.78 12.41
C HIS A 23 16.83 7.20 13.72
N GLY A 24 16.95 6.41 14.79
CA GLY A 24 16.40 6.71 16.12
C GLY A 24 14.89 6.46 16.28
N GLN A 25 14.22 5.96 15.24
CA GLN A 25 12.78 5.70 15.20
C GLN A 25 12.43 4.64 14.14
N GLY A 26 11.22 4.08 14.20
CA GLY A 26 10.73 3.10 13.23
C GLY A 26 10.62 3.67 11.81
N PHE A 27 10.67 2.79 10.80
CA PHE A 27 10.60 3.21 9.39
C PHE A 27 9.29 3.93 9.07
N TRP A 28 8.16 3.31 9.43
CA TRP A 28 6.82 3.86 9.18
C TRP A 28 6.55 5.13 9.98
N ASP A 29 7.00 5.21 11.24
CA ASP A 29 6.92 6.43 12.05
C ASP A 29 7.71 7.59 11.41
N HIS A 30 8.91 7.29 10.89
CA HIS A 30 9.73 8.28 10.21
C HIS A 30 9.07 8.79 8.93
N LEU A 31 8.50 7.90 8.12
CA LEU A 31 7.74 8.28 6.93
C LEU A 31 6.53 9.15 7.30
N GLY A 32 5.78 8.77 8.33
CA GLY A 32 4.62 9.54 8.80
C GLY A 32 4.99 10.94 9.34
N ALA A 33 6.19 11.11 9.88
CA ALA A 33 6.68 12.38 10.39
C ALA A 33 7.32 13.30 9.33
N ASP A 34 7.73 12.77 8.17
CA ASP A 34 8.42 13.50 7.11
C ASP A 34 7.72 13.34 5.76
N ALA A 35 6.94 14.35 5.37
CA ALA A 35 6.19 14.37 4.12
C ALA A 35 7.08 14.28 2.87
N GLY A 36 8.32 14.80 2.92
CA GLY A 36 9.26 14.72 1.81
C GLY A 36 9.79 13.30 1.63
N LEU A 37 10.08 12.62 2.74
CA LEU A 37 10.48 11.22 2.72
C LEU A 37 9.32 10.31 2.28
N ALA A 38 8.10 10.55 2.78
CA ALA A 38 6.89 9.84 2.35
C ALA A 38 6.66 9.96 0.84
N ALA A 39 6.69 11.18 0.30
CA ALA A 39 6.53 11.40 -1.13
C ALA A 39 7.64 10.73 -1.95
N SER A 40 8.89 10.74 -1.46
CA SER A 40 10.00 10.06 -2.12
C SER A 40 9.83 8.54 -2.10
N PHE A 41 9.31 7.96 -1.02
CA PHE A 41 9.04 6.53 -0.91
C PHE A 41 7.90 6.12 -1.84
N ASP A 42 6.78 6.86 -1.83
CA ASP A 42 5.65 6.62 -2.72
C ASP A 42 6.07 6.67 -4.20
N ALA A 43 6.86 7.67 -4.59
CA ALA A 43 7.36 7.80 -5.96
C ALA A 43 8.27 6.63 -6.36
N TYR A 44 9.03 6.06 -5.42
CA TYR A 44 9.82 4.85 -5.66
C TYR A 44 8.91 3.63 -5.87
N MET A 45 7.96 3.42 -4.97
CA MET A 45 7.00 2.30 -5.05
C MET A 45 6.16 2.38 -6.33
N GLN A 46 5.73 3.59 -6.72
CA GLN A 46 4.99 3.85 -7.96
C GLN A 46 5.71 3.28 -9.19
N ARG A 47 7.00 3.59 -9.35
CA ARG A 47 7.78 3.12 -10.52
C ARG A 47 7.88 1.60 -10.59
N GLY A 48 7.89 0.93 -9.43
CA GLY A 48 7.82 -0.52 -9.37
C GLY A 48 6.45 -1.02 -9.80
N THR A 49 5.39 -0.47 -9.20
CA THR A 49 4.00 -0.86 -9.44
C THR A 49 3.55 -0.68 -10.89
N GLU A 50 3.93 0.41 -11.55
CA GLU A 50 3.59 0.69 -12.95
C GLU A 50 4.06 -0.43 -13.91
N GLN A 51 5.12 -1.16 -13.57
CA GLN A 51 5.68 -2.21 -14.43
C GLN A 51 4.85 -3.50 -14.41
N TRP A 52 4.20 -3.82 -13.29
CA TRP A 52 3.51 -5.11 -13.11
C TRP A 52 1.99 -4.98 -12.91
N ALA A 53 1.48 -3.81 -12.50
CA ALA A 53 0.06 -3.61 -12.21
C ALA A 53 -0.87 -3.96 -13.39
N PRO A 54 -0.57 -3.58 -14.67
CA PRO A 54 -1.42 -3.97 -15.78
C PRO A 54 -1.56 -5.48 -15.97
N ALA A 55 -0.48 -6.24 -15.74
CA ALA A 55 -0.49 -7.70 -15.84
C ALA A 55 -1.27 -8.33 -14.68
N ALA A 56 -1.12 -7.80 -13.45
CA ALA A 56 -1.91 -8.23 -12.31
C ALA A 56 -3.42 -7.97 -12.52
N ALA A 57 -3.78 -6.80 -13.05
CA ALA A 57 -5.15 -6.44 -13.38
C ALA A 57 -5.78 -7.32 -14.48
N ALA A 58 -4.95 -7.93 -15.34
CA ALA A 58 -5.41 -8.85 -16.39
C ALA A 58 -5.59 -10.32 -15.91
N LEU A 59 -5.23 -10.64 -14.66
CA LEU A 59 -5.39 -11.99 -14.12
C LEU A 59 -6.87 -12.40 -14.07
N PRO A 60 -7.21 -13.68 -14.34
CA PRO A 60 -8.59 -14.17 -14.31
C PRO A 60 -9.09 -14.45 -12.87
N ILE A 61 -8.81 -13.53 -11.95
CA ILE A 61 -9.19 -13.58 -10.53
C ILE A 61 -10.20 -12.50 -10.17
N TRP A 62 -10.35 -11.48 -11.01
CA TRP A 62 -11.24 -10.35 -10.78
C TRP A 62 -12.67 -10.72 -11.15
N PRO A 63 -13.67 -10.46 -10.28
CA PRO A 63 -15.05 -10.69 -10.62
C PRO A 63 -15.52 -9.69 -11.67
N GLN A 64 -16.57 -10.05 -12.43
CA GLN A 64 -17.13 -9.16 -13.45
C GLN A 64 -17.76 -7.89 -12.85
N HIS A 65 -18.34 -8.03 -11.65
CA HIS A 65 -18.98 -6.95 -10.90
C HIS A 65 -18.69 -7.13 -9.41
N GLY A 66 -18.71 -6.04 -8.66
CA GLY A 66 -18.48 -6.06 -7.22
C GLY A 66 -17.48 -4.99 -6.78
N SER A 67 -16.74 -5.30 -5.74
CA SER A 67 -15.89 -4.35 -5.02
C SER A 67 -14.52 -4.94 -4.69
N VAL A 68 -13.50 -4.10 -4.81
CA VAL A 68 -12.10 -4.43 -4.49
C VAL A 68 -11.58 -3.46 -3.44
N ALA A 69 -11.11 -3.98 -2.31
CA ALA A 69 -10.38 -3.21 -1.32
C ALA A 69 -8.87 -3.42 -1.51
N ASP A 70 -8.15 -2.36 -1.88
CA ASP A 70 -6.68 -2.35 -1.95
C ASP A 70 -6.13 -1.81 -0.62
N VAL A 71 -5.63 -2.72 0.22
CA VAL A 71 -5.26 -2.45 1.61
C VAL A 71 -3.76 -2.19 1.68
N GLY A 72 -3.37 -0.98 2.08
CA GLY A 72 -1.99 -0.52 1.93
C GLY A 72 -1.61 -0.35 0.45
N GLY A 73 -2.56 0.10 -0.38
CA GLY A 73 -2.37 0.16 -1.83
C GLY A 73 -1.41 1.26 -2.32
N GLY A 74 -0.74 1.98 -1.41
CA GLY A 74 0.00 3.20 -1.72
C GLY A 74 -0.90 4.22 -2.39
N ILE A 75 -0.40 4.90 -3.43
CA ILE A 75 -1.21 5.87 -4.19
C ILE A 75 -2.27 5.22 -5.12
N GLY A 76 -2.53 3.91 -4.99
CA GLY A 76 -3.65 3.24 -5.65
C GLY A 76 -3.45 2.84 -7.11
N LEU A 77 -2.20 2.66 -7.57
CA LEU A 77 -1.91 2.32 -8.97
C LEU A 77 -2.41 0.93 -9.39
N LEU A 78 -2.33 -0.06 -8.49
CA LEU A 78 -2.89 -1.37 -8.76
C LEU A 78 -4.41 -1.30 -8.84
N LEU A 79 -5.05 -0.69 -7.84
CA LEU A 79 -6.49 -0.46 -7.87
C LEU A 79 -6.95 0.26 -9.15
N ALA A 80 -6.26 1.34 -9.54
CA ALA A 80 -6.56 2.06 -10.77
C ALA A 80 -6.49 1.16 -12.01
N ALA A 81 -5.42 0.38 -12.15
CA ALA A 81 -5.26 -0.56 -13.26
C ALA A 81 -6.35 -1.62 -13.31
N VAL A 82 -6.82 -2.10 -12.15
CA VAL A 82 -7.95 -3.04 -12.04
C VAL A 82 -9.25 -2.36 -12.48
N LEU A 83 -9.55 -1.17 -11.97
CA LEU A 83 -10.80 -0.46 -12.29
C LEU A 83 -10.87 -0.01 -13.76
N ASP A 84 -9.73 0.31 -14.37
CA ASP A 84 -9.60 0.65 -15.80
C ASP A 84 -9.96 -0.55 -16.69
N GLN A 85 -9.55 -1.77 -16.31
CA GLN A 85 -9.82 -2.99 -17.08
C GLN A 85 -11.18 -3.63 -16.78
N HIS A 86 -11.75 -3.38 -15.61
CA HIS A 86 -12.97 -4.03 -15.14
C HIS A 86 -14.06 -3.01 -14.80
N ALA A 87 -14.82 -2.58 -15.82
CA ALA A 87 -15.83 -1.51 -15.70
C ALA A 87 -16.95 -1.80 -14.67
N GLY A 88 -17.22 -3.07 -14.35
CA GLY A 88 -18.22 -3.47 -13.36
C GLY A 88 -17.75 -3.41 -11.90
N LEU A 89 -16.46 -3.12 -11.66
CA LEU A 89 -15.90 -3.05 -10.31
C LEU A 89 -15.95 -1.63 -9.73
N ARG A 90 -16.06 -1.56 -8.41
CA ARG A 90 -15.79 -0.37 -7.58
C ARG A 90 -14.59 -0.65 -6.67
N GLY A 91 -13.86 0.39 -6.30
CA GLY A 91 -12.65 0.29 -5.50
C GLY A 91 -12.77 0.98 -4.15
N ILE A 92 -12.02 0.47 -3.17
CA ILE A 92 -11.73 1.13 -1.91
C ILE A 92 -10.22 1.08 -1.72
N LEU A 93 -9.56 2.23 -1.63
CA LEU A 93 -8.15 2.33 -1.27
C LEU A 93 -8.07 2.61 0.23
N VAL A 94 -7.36 1.76 0.98
CA VAL A 94 -7.09 2.01 2.42
C VAL A 94 -5.62 2.34 2.57
N GLU A 95 -5.32 3.53 3.09
CA GLU A 95 -3.96 4.01 3.25
C GLU A 95 -3.81 4.98 4.43
N LEU A 96 -2.56 5.22 4.84
CA LEU A 96 -2.25 6.20 5.85
C LEU A 96 -2.49 7.64 5.35
N ALA A 97 -2.63 8.56 6.31
CA ALA A 97 -2.77 9.99 6.00
C ALA A 97 -1.60 10.49 5.13
N GLY A 98 -1.88 11.43 4.22
CA GLY A 98 -0.91 11.92 3.24
C GLY A 98 -0.77 11.03 2.00
N THR A 99 -0.53 9.72 2.15
CA THR A 99 -0.52 8.79 1.00
C THR A 99 -1.92 8.61 0.42
N ALA A 100 -2.92 8.49 1.30
CA ALA A 100 -4.33 8.51 0.91
C ALA A 100 -4.73 9.79 0.14
N GLU A 101 -4.24 10.96 0.54
CA GLU A 101 -4.52 12.23 -0.16
C GLU A 101 -3.98 12.19 -1.59
N ARG A 102 -2.73 11.74 -1.77
CA ARG A 102 -2.12 11.54 -3.10
C ARG A 102 -2.85 10.48 -3.92
N GLY A 103 -3.32 9.41 -3.28
CA GLY A 103 -4.13 8.38 -3.92
C GLY A 103 -5.47 8.92 -4.42
N GLN A 104 -6.12 9.79 -3.65
CA GLN A 104 -7.35 10.46 -4.06
C GLN A 104 -7.13 11.35 -5.29
N GLU A 105 -6.05 12.13 -5.31
CA GLU A 105 -5.65 12.95 -6.47
C GLU A 105 -5.42 12.07 -7.71
N LEU A 106 -4.63 10.99 -7.57
CA LEU A 106 -4.33 10.08 -8.69
C LEU A 106 -5.59 9.42 -9.27
N LEU A 107 -6.49 8.94 -8.41
CA LEU A 107 -7.73 8.29 -8.84
C LEU A 107 -8.67 9.29 -9.50
N ALA A 108 -8.74 10.53 -9.00
CA ALA A 108 -9.51 11.60 -9.62
C ALA A 108 -8.96 11.98 -11.01
N ASP A 109 -7.64 12.15 -11.14
CA ASP A 109 -6.97 12.48 -12.41
C ASP A 109 -7.17 11.40 -13.49
N ARG A 110 -7.35 10.14 -13.07
CA ARG A 110 -7.70 9.02 -13.96
C ARG A 110 -9.20 8.92 -14.28
N GLY A 111 -10.03 9.80 -13.74
CA GLY A 111 -11.49 9.76 -13.92
C GLY A 111 -12.17 8.61 -13.16
N LEU A 112 -11.52 8.08 -12.11
CA LEU A 112 -12.02 6.98 -11.30
C LEU A 112 -12.72 7.42 -10.00
N GLY A 113 -12.80 8.73 -9.73
CA GLY A 113 -13.38 9.27 -8.49
C GLY A 113 -14.82 8.83 -8.19
N ASP A 114 -15.64 8.52 -9.21
CA ASP A 114 -17.01 8.03 -9.01
C ASP A 114 -17.07 6.52 -8.69
N ARG A 115 -15.97 5.80 -8.91
CA ARG A 115 -15.85 4.35 -8.79
C ARG A 115 -14.87 3.91 -7.71
N ALA A 116 -14.06 4.81 -7.17
CA ALA A 116 -13.12 4.54 -6.12
C ALA A 116 -13.34 5.46 -4.92
N GLU A 117 -13.38 4.88 -3.72
CA GLU A 117 -13.34 5.60 -2.46
C GLU A 117 -11.94 5.47 -1.85
N VAL A 118 -11.48 6.52 -1.17
CA VAL A 118 -10.22 6.49 -0.42
C VAL A 118 -10.51 6.64 1.06
N LEU A 119 -10.09 5.66 1.85
CA LEU A 119 -10.23 5.62 3.29
C LEU A 119 -8.86 5.83 3.95
N VAL A 120 -8.78 6.86 4.79
CA VAL A 120 -7.62 7.07 5.65
C VAL A 120 -7.72 6.12 6.84
N GLY A 121 -6.77 5.20 6.97
CA GLY A 121 -6.79 4.21 8.04
C GLY A 121 -5.56 3.31 8.07
N SER A 122 -5.36 2.66 9.21
CA SER A 122 -4.35 1.61 9.36
C SER A 122 -4.99 0.24 9.11
N PHE A 123 -4.30 -0.64 8.40
CA PHE A 123 -4.72 -2.04 8.23
C PHE A 123 -4.59 -2.88 9.50
N PHE A 124 -4.07 -2.31 10.59
CA PHE A 124 -4.12 -2.92 11.90
C PHE A 124 -5.42 -2.60 12.66
N ASP A 125 -6.22 -1.69 12.13
CA ASP A 125 -7.56 -1.38 12.59
C ASP A 125 -8.60 -2.11 11.72
N ALA A 126 -9.89 -1.92 12.05
CA ALA A 126 -10.97 -2.53 11.29
C ALA A 126 -10.97 -2.04 9.83
N LEU A 127 -10.85 -2.98 8.89
CA LEU A 127 -10.95 -2.73 7.45
C LEU A 127 -12.41 -2.50 7.02
N PRO A 128 -12.65 -1.82 5.88
CA PRO A 128 -14.00 -1.69 5.32
C PRO A 128 -14.61 -3.07 5.11
N ALA A 129 -15.79 -3.32 5.66
CA ALA A 129 -16.45 -4.61 5.55
C ALA A 129 -17.20 -4.76 4.22
N GLY A 130 -17.32 -6.00 3.75
CA GLY A 130 -18.19 -6.36 2.62
C GLY A 130 -17.60 -6.13 1.24
N ALA A 131 -16.27 -5.94 1.13
CA ALA A 131 -15.63 -5.99 -0.18
C ALA A 131 -15.58 -7.44 -0.68
N ASP A 132 -15.72 -7.65 -1.99
CA ASP A 132 -15.69 -8.99 -2.60
C ASP A 132 -14.26 -9.53 -2.71
N VAL A 133 -13.30 -8.63 -2.91
CA VAL A 133 -11.86 -8.95 -3.01
C VAL A 133 -11.07 -7.99 -2.12
N TYR A 134 -10.19 -8.53 -1.28
CA TYR A 134 -9.17 -7.76 -0.56
C TYR A 134 -7.80 -8.06 -1.14
N VAL A 135 -7.06 -7.01 -1.44
CA VAL A 135 -5.72 -7.08 -2.03
C VAL A 135 -4.72 -6.54 -1.02
N LEU A 136 -3.66 -7.31 -0.79
CA LEU A 136 -2.49 -6.93 0.00
C LEU A 136 -1.28 -7.03 -0.93
N SER A 137 -0.94 -5.95 -1.63
CA SER A 137 0.19 -5.95 -2.57
C SER A 137 1.45 -5.37 -1.92
N HIS A 138 2.51 -6.16 -1.86
CA HIS A 138 3.77 -5.78 -1.19
C HIS A 138 3.59 -5.32 0.27
N ILE A 139 2.57 -5.81 0.97
CA ILE A 139 2.33 -5.47 2.38
C ILE A 139 2.95 -6.48 3.33
N LEU A 140 2.54 -7.76 3.23
CA LEU A 140 2.87 -8.76 4.26
C LEU A 140 4.38 -8.97 4.45
N HIS A 141 5.20 -8.71 3.43
CA HIS A 141 6.65 -8.88 3.50
C HIS A 141 7.37 -7.83 4.37
N ASP A 142 6.70 -6.72 4.69
CA ASP A 142 7.25 -5.65 5.53
C ASP A 142 7.17 -5.99 7.02
N TRP A 143 6.42 -7.03 7.38
CA TRP A 143 6.01 -7.30 8.76
C TRP A 143 6.54 -8.65 9.26
N PRO A 144 6.88 -8.75 10.55
CA PRO A 144 7.11 -10.05 11.18
C PRO A 144 5.83 -10.89 11.20
N ASP A 145 5.98 -12.21 11.31
CA ASP A 145 4.88 -13.18 11.23
C ASP A 145 3.68 -12.83 12.14
N GLU A 146 3.93 -12.34 13.36
CA GLU A 146 2.86 -11.97 14.30
C GLU A 146 1.99 -10.81 13.76
N ASP A 147 2.63 -9.77 13.21
CA ASP A 147 1.93 -8.63 12.63
C ASP A 147 1.29 -8.98 11.28
N ALA A 148 1.96 -9.79 10.46
CA ALA A 148 1.37 -10.30 9.21
C ALA A 148 0.09 -11.12 9.49
N LEU A 149 0.11 -11.95 10.54
CA LEU A 149 -1.09 -12.68 11.00
C LEU A 149 -2.16 -11.74 11.57
N ARG A 150 -1.77 -10.63 12.20
CA ARG A 150 -2.70 -9.61 12.70
C ARG A 150 -3.40 -8.89 11.55
N ILE A 151 -2.68 -8.60 10.46
CA ILE A 151 -3.25 -7.98 9.24
C ILE A 151 -4.26 -8.93 8.56
N LEU A 152 -4.03 -10.24 8.62
CA LEU A 152 -4.87 -11.25 7.95
C LEU A 152 -6.13 -11.67 8.73
N ARG A 153 -6.33 -11.15 9.94
CA ARG A 153 -7.46 -11.50 10.82
C ARG A 153 -8.56 -10.45 10.75
#